data_AF-A0A183E0K2-F1
#
_entry.id   AF-A0A183E0K2-F1
#
_cell.length_a   1.000
_cell.length_b   1.000
_cell.length_c   1.000
_cell.angle_alpha   90.00
_cell.angle_beta   90.00
_cell.angle_gamma   90.00
#
_symmetry.space_group_name_H-M   'P 1'
#
loop_
_entity.id
_entity.type
_entity.pdbx_description
1 polymer ?
#
loop_
_entity_poly.entity_id
_entity_poly.type
_entity_poly.pdbx_seq_one_letter_code
_entity_poly.pdbx_strand_id
1 'polypeptide(L)' 'MRTHTGEKPFNCNHCNSSFGQKQHLRAHMRTHTGERPFKCDHCNSSFGQKKALRIHIRTHTGEKPFKCVH' A
#
# COMPACT_ATOMS: atom_id res chain seq x y z
N MET A 1 14.19 -22.46 -19.93
CA MET A 1 13.04 -21.55 -19.72
C MET A 1 13.06 -21.09 -18.28
N ARG A 2 13.15 -19.78 -18.02
CA ARG A 2 13.01 -19.24 -16.66
C ARG A 2 11.55 -19.42 -16.24
N THR A 3 11.30 -20.40 -15.38
CA THR A 3 10.01 -20.66 -14.76
C THR A 3 9.62 -19.46 -13.91
N HIS A 4 8.86 -18.55 -14.51
CA HIS A 4 8.05 -17.62 -13.74
C HIS A 4 6.80 -18.39 -13.28
N THR A 5 6.97 -19.42 -12.44
CA THR A 5 5.85 -19.99 -11.70
C THR A 5 5.40 -18.89 -10.75
N GLY A 6 4.53 -18.01 -11.24
CA GLY A 6 3.90 -16.94 -10.47
C GLY A 6 2.93 -17.50 -9.45
N GLU A 7 3.31 -18.57 -8.74
CA GLU A 7 2.56 -19.13 -7.64
C GLU A 7 2.43 -18.05 -6.59
N LYS A 8 1.21 -17.55 -6.50
CA LYS A 8 0.79 -16.54 -5.55
C LYS A 8 -0.04 -17.30 -4.52
N PRO A 9 0.60 -17.86 -3.47
CA PRO A 9 -0.09 -18.72 -2.51
C PRO A 9 -1.14 -17.96 -1.70
N PHE A 10 -1.12 -16.62 -1.71
CA PHE A 10 -2.05 -15.78 -0.97
C PHE A 10 -3.14 -15.25 -1.89
N ASN A 11 -4.26 -15.95 -1.95
CA ASN A 11 -5.44 -15.58 -2.73
C ASN A 11 -6.42 -14.76 -1.89
N CYS A 12 -7.10 -13.81 -2.53
CA CYS A 12 -8.24 -13.12 -1.95
C CYS A 12 -9.51 -13.98 -2.08
N ASN A 13 -10.33 -14.03 -1.03
CA ASN A 13 -11.58 -14.79 -1.05
C ASN A 13 -12.77 -13.94 -1.55
N HIS A 14 -12.60 -12.63 -1.67
CA HIS A 14 -13.64 -11.73 -2.19
C HIS A 14 -13.46 -11.40 -3.68
N CYS A 15 -12.29 -11.66 -4.27
CA CYS A 15 -12.04 -11.48 -5.70
C CYS A 15 -10.90 -12.41 -6.19
N ASN A 16 -10.74 -12.57 -7.50
CA ASN A 16 -9.67 -13.38 -8.10
C ASN A 16 -8.27 -12.75 -8.04
N SER A 17 -7.98 -11.93 -7.02
CA SER A 17 -6.64 -11.35 -6.84
C SER A 17 -5.75 -12.28 -6.04
N SER A 18 -4.57 -12.58 -6.60
CA SER A 18 -3.56 -13.41 -5.96
C SER A 18 -2.27 -12.61 -5.73
N PHE A 19 -1.65 -12.82 -4.57
CA PHE A 19 -0.44 -12.13 -4.11
C PHE A 19 0.66 -13.12 -3.73
N GLY A 20 1.91 -12.74 -4.01
CA GLY A 20 3.09 -13.54 -3.62
C GLY A 20 3.45 -13.41 -2.14
N GLN A 21 2.85 -12.45 -1.43
CA GLN A 21 3.16 -12.17 -0.02
C GLN A 21 1.90 -11.88 0.79
N LYS A 22 1.82 -12.45 2.01
CA LYS A 22 0.70 -12.25 2.94
C LYS A 22 0.44 -10.79 3.28
N GLN A 23 1.48 -9.97 3.38
CA GLN A 23 1.34 -8.53 3.66
C GLN A 23 0.59 -7.77 2.56
N HIS A 24 0.77 -8.16 1.30
CA HIS A 24 0.06 -7.59 0.17
C HIS A 24 -1.39 -8.03 0.15
N LEU A 25 -1.67 -9.31 0.42
CA LEU A 25 -3.05 -9.79 0.60
C LEU A 25 -3.75 -9.03 1.74
N ARG A 26 -3.12 -8.89 2.92
CA ARG A 26 -3.70 -8.11 4.04
C ARG A 26 -3.92 -6.64 3.71
N ALA A 27 -3.02 -6.02 2.95
CA ALA A 27 -3.22 -4.65 2.46
C ALA A 27 -4.37 -4.56 1.46
N HIS A 28 -4.52 -5.56 0.61
CA HIS A 28 -5.62 -5.66 -0.34
C HIS A 28 -6.96 -5.91 0.34
N MET A 29 -7.05 -6.76 1.36
CA MET A 29 -8.31 -7.01 2.09
C MET A 29 -8.96 -5.72 2.63
N ARG A 30 -8.14 -4.71 2.95
CA ARG A 30 -8.60 -3.39 3.38
C ARG A 30 -9.35 -2.61 2.31
N THR A 31 -9.20 -2.95 1.02
CA THR A 31 -10.03 -2.38 -0.05
C THR A 31 -11.44 -2.96 -0.06
N HIS A 32 -11.63 -4.18 0.45
CA HIS A 32 -12.95 -4.79 0.59
C HIS A 32 -13.67 -4.31 1.85
N THR A 33 -12.96 -4.22 2.99
CA THR A 33 -13.56 -3.77 4.25
C THR A 33 -13.67 -2.25 4.36
N GLY A 34 -13.00 -1.49 3.48
CA GLY A 34 -12.88 -0.04 3.58
C GLY A 34 -12.02 0.43 4.75
N GLU A 35 -11.36 -0.48 5.47
CA GLU A 35 -10.57 -0.16 6.65
C GLU A 35 -9.32 0.65 6.28
N ARG A 36 -9.27 1.87 6.79
CA ARG A 36 -8.15 2.79 6.56
C ARG A 36 -7.52 3.16 7.91
N PRO A 37 -6.65 2.28 8.45
CA PRO A 37 -6.06 2.50 9.76
C PRO A 37 -5.05 3.66 9.78
N PHE A 38 -4.54 4.07 8.62
CA PHE A 38 -3.56 5.14 8.53
C PHE A 38 -4.24 6.45 8.20
N LYS A 39 -4.61 7.22 9.23
CA LYS A 39 -5.21 8.54 9.08
C LYS A 39 -4.13 9.62 9.00
N CYS A 40 -4.39 10.67 8.24
CA CYS A 40 -3.57 11.86 8.25
C CYS A 40 -3.99 12.75 9.42
N ASP A 41 -3.02 13.30 10.15
CA ASP A 41 -3.30 14.22 11.27
C ASP A 41 -3.54 15.65 10.78
N HIS A 42 -3.09 15.99 9.56
CA HIS A 42 -3.25 17.31 8.98
C HIS A 42 -4.56 17.48 8.19
N CYS A 43 -5.23 16.39 7.81
CA CYS A 43 -6.50 16.43 7.09
C CYS A 43 -7.30 15.13 7.25
N ASN A 44 -8.58 15.11 6.86
CA ASN A 44 -9.44 13.92 6.97
C ASN A 44 -9.12 12.79 5.97
N SER A 45 -7.94 12.80 5.34
CA SER A 45 -7.52 11.72 4.45
C SER A 45 -7.13 10.47 5.25
N SER A 46 -7.64 9.31 4.83
CA SER A 46 -7.27 8.02 5.43
C SER A 46 -6.80 7.05 4.35
N PHE A 47 -5.78 6.26 4.67
CA PHE A 47 -5.08 5.38 3.73
C PHE A 47 -5.06 3.93 4.21
N GLY A 48 -5.11 3.01 3.25
CA GLY A 48 -4.96 1.58 3.50
C GLY A 48 -3.50 1.14 3.68
N GLN A 49 -2.51 2.00 3.46
CA GLN A 49 -1.09 1.64 3.55
C GLN A 49 -0.25 2.75 4.19
N LYS A 50 0.70 2.38 5.07
CA LYS A 50 1.61 3.32 5.74
C LYS A 50 2.46 4.11 4.75
N LYS A 51 2.93 3.45 3.67
CA LYS A 51 3.72 4.11 2.61
C LYS A 51 2.92 5.22 1.94
N ALA A 52 1.64 4.99 1.65
CA ALA A 52 0.77 5.98 1.03
C ALA A 52 0.56 7.19 1.96
N LEU A 53 0.28 6.96 3.25
CA LEU A 53 0.19 8.04 4.24
C LEU A 53 1.50 8.84 4.32
N ARG A 54 2.66 8.18 4.40
CA ARG A 54 3.96 8.87 4.48
C ARG A 54 4.21 9.75 3.25
N ILE A 55 3.87 9.28 2.06
CA ILE A 55 3.99 10.08 0.83
C ILE A 55 3.02 11.26 0.87
N HIS A 56 1.78 11.04 1.34
CA HIS A 56 0.80 12.08 1.51
C HIS A 56 1.24 13.16 2.52
N ILE A 57 1.80 12.80 3.68
CA ILE A 57 2.26 13.79 4.67
C ILE A 57 3.29 14.75 4.06
N ARG A 58 4.13 14.29 3.12
CA ARG A 58 5.09 15.16 2.42
C ARG A 58 4.43 16.26 1.60
N THR A 59 3.16 16.10 1.20
CA THR A 59 2.43 17.18 0.51
C THR A 59 2.02 18.29 1.47
N HIS A 60 1.90 17.99 2.78
CA HIS A 60 1.64 19.00 3.82
C HIS A 60 2.91 19.67 4.29
N THR A 61 3.97 18.89 4.53
CA THR A 61 5.24 19.43 5.06
C THR A 61 6.13 20.06 3.99
N GLY A 62 5.87 19.78 2.70
CA GLY A 62 6.71 20.22 1.59
C GLY A 62 8.10 19.58 1.59
N GLU A 63 8.35 18.56 2.44
CA GLU A 63 9.65 17.93 2.55
C GLU A 63 10.05 17.22 1.26
N LYS A 64 11.16 17.67 0.67
CA LYS A 64 11.89 16.97 -0.39
C LYS A 64 13.11 16.27 0.21
N PRO A 65 12.98 15.01 0.68
CA PRO A 65 14.10 14.28 1.29
C PRO A 65 15.17 13.90 0.28
N PHE A 66 14.83 13.87 -1.01
CA PHE A 66 15.78 13.63 -2.08
C PHE A 66 16.13 14.97 -2.71
N LYS A 67 17.35 15.44 -2.42
CA LYS A 67 17.99 16.51 -3.18
C LYS A 67 18.87 15.84 -4.23
N CYS A 68 18.67 16.16 -5.50
CA CYS A 68 19.67 15.82 -6.51
C CYS A 68 20.91 16.64 -6.21
N VAL A 69 22.00 15.95 -5.86
CA VAL A 69 23.34 16.50 -5.89
C VAL A 69 23.91 16.14 -7.27
N HIS A 70 23.78 17.06 -8.21
CA HIS A 70 24.50 17.03 -9.47
C HIS A 70 25.24 18.35 -9.63
#